data_AF-A0A2A9FK43-F1
#
_entry.id   AF-A0A2A9FK43-F1
#
_cell.length_a   1.000
_cell.length_b   1.000
_cell.length_c   1.000
_cell.angle_alpha   90.00
_cell.angle_beta   90.00
_cell.angle_gamma   90.00
#
_symmetry.space_group_name_H-M   'P 1'
#
loop_
_entity.id
_entity.type
_entity.pdbx_description
1 polymer ?
#
loop_
_entity_poly.entity_id
_entity_poly.type
_entity_poly.pdbx_seq_one_letter_code
_entity_poly.pdbx_strand_id
1 'polypeptide(L)'
;MPDCLASRLPGTLVALERVVLHAEHASSVEAAANTLRPDDISLPSAARWVRRRIYLVRGALVGALQAAPVLFRDCQPSLTSFQGRLRGTGVLMALRTTLAVYLPRLPAPLGFAPRSPHLKRTQHNSGADPPRDWY
;
A
#
# COMPACT_ATOMS: atom_id res chain seq x y z
N MET A 1 7.21 10.51 -14.83
CA MET A 1 7.97 9.41 -14.18
C MET A 1 7.02 8.24 -13.98
N PRO A 2 7.45 6.99 -14.20
CA PRO A 2 6.57 5.83 -14.01
C PRO A 2 6.26 5.61 -12.51
N ASP A 3 4.97 5.42 -12.20
CA ASP A 3 4.44 5.25 -10.83
C ASP A 3 5.03 4.07 -10.05
N CYS A 4 5.59 3.09 -10.76
CA CYS A 4 6.19 1.90 -10.18
C CYS A 4 7.41 2.22 -9.28
N LEU A 5 8.12 3.31 -9.57
CA LEU A 5 9.33 3.68 -8.82
C LEU A 5 9.03 4.31 -7.45
N ALA A 6 7.89 4.98 -7.31
CA ALA A 6 7.52 5.63 -6.04
C ALA A 6 6.91 4.65 -5.02
N SER A 7 6.28 3.57 -5.48
CA SER A 7 5.48 2.70 -4.61
C SER A 7 6.18 1.42 -4.12
N ARG A 8 7.35 1.06 -4.69
CA ARG A 8 8.03 -0.23 -4.45
C ARG A 8 7.09 -1.44 -4.56
N LEU A 9 6.01 -1.29 -5.31
CA LEU A 9 5.03 -2.32 -5.64
C LEU A 9 5.06 -2.54 -7.15
N PRO A 10 4.99 -3.79 -7.62
CA PRO A 10 4.71 -4.02 -9.03
C PRO A 10 3.31 -3.48 -9.35
N GLY A 11 3.22 -2.61 -10.36
CA GLY A 11 1.98 -2.02 -10.85
C GLY A 11 1.94 -0.48 -10.82
N THR A 12 0.81 0.08 -11.26
CA THR A 12 0.53 1.53 -11.27
C THR A 12 -0.25 1.96 -10.03
N LEU A 13 -0.27 3.26 -9.72
CA LEU A 13 -1.09 3.79 -8.64
C LEU A 13 -2.59 3.53 -8.89
N VAL A 14 -3.02 3.55 -10.15
CA VAL A 14 -4.38 3.19 -10.57
C VAL A 14 -4.70 1.72 -10.27
N ALA A 15 -3.79 0.79 -10.56
CA ALA A 15 -4.00 -0.63 -10.26
C ALA A 15 -4.07 -0.88 -8.74
N LEU A 16 -3.23 -0.17 -7.97
CA LEU A 16 -3.24 -0.24 -6.51
C LEU A 16 -4.55 0.30 -5.93
N GLU A 17 -5.02 1.44 -6.45
CA GLU A 17 -6.28 2.05 -6.06
C GLU A 17 -7.45 1.11 -6.27
N ARG A 18 -7.55 0.47 -7.45
CA ARG A 18 -8.61 -0.50 -7.75
C ARG A 18 -8.65 -1.66 -6.75
N VAL A 19 -7.49 -2.20 -6.39
CA VAL A 19 -7.39 -3.29 -5.40
C VAL A 19 -7.90 -2.84 -4.04
N VAL A 20 -7.49 -1.67 -3.57
CA VAL A 20 -7.88 -1.19 -2.24
C VAL A 20 -9.33 -0.74 -2.22
N LEU A 21 -9.83 -0.07 -3.26
CA LEU A 21 -11.26 0.24 -3.39
C LEU A 21 -12.12 -1.03 -3.41
N HIS A 22 -11.71 -2.06 -4.15
CA HIS A 22 -12.42 -3.33 -4.13
C HIS A 22 -12.44 -3.94 -2.73
N ALA A 23 -11.32 -3.90 -2.00
CA ALA A 23 -11.25 -4.40 -0.64
C ALA A 23 -12.03 -3.54 0.37
N GLU A 24 -12.14 -2.22 0.18
CA GLU A 24 -12.98 -1.34 1.02
C GLU A 24 -14.48 -1.62 0.87
N HIS A 25 -14.93 -2.10 -0.31
CA HIS A 25 -16.32 -2.46 -0.57
C HIS A 25 -16.64 -3.95 -0.37
N ALA A 26 -15.63 -4.79 -0.15
CA ALA A 26 -15.82 -6.21 0.11
C ALA A 26 -16.27 -6.47 1.55
N SER A 27 -17.00 -7.57 1.77
CA SER A 27 -17.42 -7.99 3.12
C SER A 27 -16.24 -8.44 3.99
N SER A 28 -15.13 -8.88 3.39
CA SER A 28 -13.89 -9.24 4.08
C SER A 28 -12.67 -9.17 3.16
N VAL A 29 -11.48 -9.19 3.75
CA VAL A 29 -10.21 -9.26 3.00
C VAL A 29 -10.11 -10.57 2.22
N GLU A 30 -10.60 -11.67 2.78
CA GLU A 30 -10.62 -12.99 2.16
C GLU A 30 -11.57 -13.00 0.95
N ALA A 31 -12.74 -12.37 1.03
CA ALA A 31 -13.66 -12.21 -0.09
C ALA A 31 -13.05 -11.36 -1.21
N ALA A 32 -12.38 -10.26 -0.85
CA ALA A 32 -11.64 -9.44 -1.80
C ALA A 32 -10.48 -10.24 -2.44
N ALA A 33 -9.76 -11.03 -1.66
CA ALA A 33 -8.64 -11.83 -2.13
C ALA A 33 -9.07 -12.91 -3.12
N ASN A 34 -10.17 -13.61 -2.83
CA ASN A 34 -10.75 -14.62 -3.71
C ASN A 34 -11.17 -14.03 -5.07
N THR A 35 -11.67 -12.79 -5.07
CA THR A 35 -12.06 -12.08 -6.30
C THR A 35 -10.85 -11.55 -7.08
N LEU A 36 -9.86 -10.98 -6.39
CA LEU A 36 -8.73 -10.29 -7.00
C LEU A 36 -7.61 -11.23 -7.48
N ARG A 37 -7.46 -12.40 -6.84
CA ARG A 37 -6.45 -13.41 -7.21
C ARG A 37 -7.01 -14.83 -7.02
N PRO A 38 -7.93 -15.27 -7.89
CA PRO A 38 -8.49 -16.61 -7.81
C PRO A 38 -7.42 -17.71 -8.03
N ASP A 39 -6.34 -17.39 -8.77
CA ASP A 39 -5.29 -18.35 -9.15
C ASP A 39 -4.15 -18.50 -8.13
N ASP A 40 -4.20 -17.82 -6.97
CA ASP A 40 -3.14 -17.91 -5.96
C ASP A 40 -3.23 -19.26 -5.22
N ILE A 41 -2.11 -19.98 -5.13
CA ILE A 41 -2.02 -21.40 -4.67
C ILE A 41 -2.57 -21.59 -3.24
N SER A 42 -2.75 -20.50 -2.48
CA SER A 42 -3.48 -20.53 -1.22
C SER A 42 -4.17 -19.18 -0.91
N LEU A 43 -5.42 -19.24 -0.46
CA LEU A 43 -6.19 -18.07 0.00
C LEU A 43 -5.43 -17.19 1.04
N PRO A 44 -4.66 -17.75 1.99
CA PRO A 44 -3.82 -16.96 2.89
C PRO A 44 -2.78 -16.08 2.18
N SER A 45 -2.22 -16.53 1.05
CA SER A 45 -1.23 -15.78 0.28
C SER A 45 -1.88 -14.60 -0.46
N ALA A 46 -3.04 -14.83 -1.07
CA ALA A 46 -3.85 -13.79 -1.69
C ALA A 46 -4.31 -12.75 -0.64
N ALA A 47 -4.78 -13.19 0.52
CA ALA A 47 -5.19 -12.29 1.61
C ALA A 47 -4.01 -11.45 2.14
N ARG A 48 -2.82 -12.05 2.29
CA ARG A 48 -1.60 -11.32 2.68
C ARG A 48 -1.22 -10.26 1.65
N TRP A 49 -1.37 -10.57 0.36
CA TRP A 49 -1.11 -9.64 -0.74
C TRP A 49 -2.07 -8.44 -0.72
N VAL A 50 -3.35 -8.67 -0.42
CA VAL A 50 -4.37 -7.61 -0.25
C VAL A 50 -4.07 -6.76 1.00
N ARG A 51 -3.85 -7.39 2.16
CA ARG A 51 -3.52 -6.71 3.43
C ARG A 51 -2.32 -5.78 3.28
N ARG A 52 -1.26 -6.25 2.60
CA ARG A 52 -0.08 -5.44 2.34
C ARG A 52 -0.43 -4.17 1.57
N ARG A 53 -1.26 -4.26 0.52
CA ARG A 53 -1.66 -3.10 -0.28
C ARG A 53 -2.52 -2.11 0.50
N ILE A 54 -3.50 -2.60 1.26
CA ILE A 54 -4.31 -1.78 2.17
C ILE A 54 -3.42 -1.03 3.16
N TYR A 55 -2.49 -1.73 3.82
CA TYR A 55 -1.57 -1.11 4.76
C TYR A 55 -0.69 -0.02 4.13
N LEU A 56 -0.22 -0.26 2.90
CA LEU A 56 0.60 0.71 2.17
C LEU A 56 -0.20 1.98 1.84
N VAL A 57 -1.41 1.83 1.30
CA VAL A 57 -2.31 2.94 0.95
C VAL A 57 -2.75 3.70 2.19
N ARG A 58 -3.21 3.00 3.24
CA ARG A 58 -3.68 3.64 4.47
C ARG A 58 -2.59 4.50 5.11
N GLY A 59 -1.35 4.02 5.16
CA GLY A 59 -0.22 4.81 5.67
C GLY A 59 0.05 6.07 4.85
N ALA A 60 -0.12 6.00 3.52
CA ALA A 60 -0.02 7.18 2.66
C ALA A 60 -1.19 8.16 2.84
N LEU A 61 -2.42 7.68 3.01
CA LEU A 61 -3.58 8.52 3.30
C LEU A 61 -3.41 9.25 4.63
N VAL A 62 -2.93 8.57 5.68
CA VAL A 62 -2.58 9.22 6.95
C VAL A 62 -1.51 10.30 6.75
N GLY A 63 -0.47 10.01 5.96
CA GLY A 63 0.54 11.01 5.61
C GLY A 63 -0.05 12.22 4.87
N ALA A 64 -1.00 12.00 3.97
CA ALA A 64 -1.72 13.05 3.25
C ALA A 64 -2.55 13.94 4.20
N LEU A 65 -3.28 13.33 5.16
CA LEU A 65 -4.02 14.05 6.19
C LEU A 65 -3.09 14.93 7.05
N GLN A 66 -1.90 14.42 7.39
CA GLN A 66 -0.92 15.16 8.18
C GLN A 66 -0.21 16.27 7.39
N ALA A 67 0.03 16.05 6.09
CA ALA A 67 0.71 17.03 5.24
C ALA A 67 -0.17 18.24 4.89
N ALA A 68 -1.48 18.02 4.72
CA ALA A 68 -2.42 19.07 4.36
C ALA A 68 -3.75 18.97 5.15
N PRO A 69 -3.71 19.17 6.48
CA PRO A 69 -4.88 18.97 7.35
C PRO A 69 -6.03 19.95 7.04
N VAL A 70 -5.71 21.14 6.52
CA VAL A 70 -6.72 22.14 6.13
C VAL A 70 -7.48 21.69 4.88
N LEU A 71 -6.80 21.08 3.90
CA LEU A 71 -7.41 20.63 2.64
C LEU A 71 -8.27 19.39 2.83
N PHE A 72 -7.85 18.47 3.71
CA PHE A 72 -8.51 17.18 3.93
C PHE A 72 -9.22 17.12 5.29
N ARG A 73 -9.77 18.25 5.74
CA ARG A 73 -10.58 18.29 6.96
C ARG A 73 -11.74 17.28 6.85
N ASP A 74 -11.97 16.56 7.94
CA ASP A 74 -13.02 15.53 8.08
C ASP A 74 -12.83 14.29 7.20
N CYS A 75 -11.72 14.17 6.47
CA CYS A 75 -11.43 12.98 5.70
C CYS A 75 -10.91 11.86 6.60
N GLN A 76 -11.47 10.67 6.42
CA GLN A 76 -10.92 9.45 7.01
C GLN A 76 -9.82 8.89 6.11
N PRO A 77 -8.87 8.11 6.64
CA PRO A 77 -7.81 7.48 5.86
C PRO A 77 -8.33 6.28 5.04
N SER A 78 -9.33 6.51 4.18
CA SER A 78 -9.92 5.57 3.22
C SER A 78 -10.03 6.21 1.83
N LEU A 79 -9.94 5.40 0.77
CA LEU A 79 -10.03 5.93 -0.60
C LEU A 79 -11.41 6.55 -0.87
N THR A 80 -12.48 5.91 -0.40
CA THR A 80 -13.85 6.43 -0.54
C THR A 80 -14.03 7.82 0.11
N SER A 81 -13.40 8.08 1.26
CA SER A 81 -13.50 9.39 1.91
C SER A 81 -12.81 10.49 1.09
N PHE A 82 -11.70 10.17 0.44
CA PHE A 82 -10.96 11.10 -0.40
C PHE A 82 -11.59 11.32 -1.79
N GLN A 83 -12.34 10.33 -2.31
CA GLN A 83 -13.06 10.46 -3.59
C GLN A 83 -14.01 11.66 -3.60
N GLY A 84 -14.72 11.93 -2.50
CA GLY A 84 -15.65 13.06 -2.42
C GLY A 84 -14.97 14.43 -2.42
N ARG A 85 -13.66 14.51 -2.14
CA ARG A 85 -12.91 15.78 -2.04
C ARG A 85 -12.01 16.06 -3.24
N LEU A 86 -11.60 15.02 -3.96
CA LEU A 86 -10.64 15.13 -5.05
C LEU A 86 -11.34 15.03 -6.40
N ARG A 87 -10.90 15.85 -7.36
CA ARG A 87 -11.33 15.74 -8.77
C ARG A 87 -10.25 15.02 -9.57
N GLY A 88 -10.64 14.08 -10.44
CA GLY A 88 -9.71 13.42 -11.35
C GLY A 88 -10.07 11.97 -11.68
N THR A 89 -9.20 11.32 -12.46
CA THR A 89 -9.34 9.94 -12.95
C THR A 89 -9.00 8.87 -11.91
N GLY A 90 -8.38 9.24 -10.79
CA GLY A 90 -8.09 8.35 -9.67
C GLY A 90 -7.62 9.13 -8.43
N VAL A 91 -8.00 8.65 -7.25
CA VAL A 91 -7.73 9.25 -5.93
C VAL A 91 -6.24 9.37 -5.65
N LEU A 92 -5.46 8.31 -5.84
CA LEU A 92 -4.03 8.28 -5.52
C LEU A 92 -3.23 9.15 -6.49
N MET A 93 -3.65 9.23 -7.75
CA MET A 93 -3.07 10.15 -8.73
C MET A 93 -3.39 11.61 -8.38
N ALA A 94 -4.66 11.90 -8.08
CA ALA A 94 -5.09 13.22 -7.66
C ALA A 94 -4.35 13.67 -6.39
N LEU A 95 -4.21 12.79 -5.40
CA LEU A 95 -3.43 13.06 -4.19
C LEU A 95 -1.98 13.39 -4.48
N ARG A 96 -1.33 12.62 -5.37
CA ARG A 96 0.06 12.85 -5.73
C ARG A 96 0.25 14.23 -6.39
N THR A 97 -0.67 14.64 -7.23
CA THR A 97 -0.66 15.98 -7.87
C THR A 97 -0.94 17.08 -6.86
N THR A 98 -1.99 16.95 -6.05
CA THR A 98 -2.37 17.95 -5.03
C THR A 98 -1.29 18.14 -3.97
N LEU A 99 -0.58 17.07 -3.62
CA LEU A 99 0.48 17.07 -2.62
C LEU A 99 1.89 17.12 -3.23
N ALA A 100 2.03 17.65 -4.46
CA ALA A 100 3.31 17.70 -5.18
C ALA A 100 4.46 18.28 -4.32
N VAL A 101 4.18 19.35 -3.57
CA VAL A 101 5.14 20.03 -2.67
C VAL A 101 5.57 19.14 -1.50
N TYR A 102 4.73 18.20 -1.07
CA TYR A 102 4.96 17.33 0.09
C TYR A 102 5.52 15.95 -0.28
N LEU A 103 5.61 15.60 -1.58
CA LEU A 103 6.08 14.29 -2.04
C LEU A 103 7.42 13.83 -1.45
N PRO A 104 8.44 14.69 -1.22
CA PRO A 104 9.70 14.27 -0.62
C PRO A 104 9.53 13.73 0.81
N ARG A 105 8.48 14.14 1.52
CA ARG A 105 8.22 13.79 2.94
C ARG A 105 7.14 12.73 3.11
N LEU A 106 6.37 12.44 2.06
CA LEU A 106 5.29 11.46 2.11
C LEU A 106 5.81 10.03 1.88
N PRO A 107 5.28 9.04 2.61
CA PRO A 107 5.67 7.65 2.39
C PRO A 107 5.15 7.15 1.05
N ALA A 108 5.84 6.15 0.50
CA ALA A 108 5.30 5.31 -0.56
C ALA A 108 3.91 4.76 -0.15
N PRO A 109 2.91 4.71 -1.05
CA PRO A 109 3.05 4.87 -2.49
C PRO A 109 2.88 6.30 -3.05
N LEU A 110 2.53 7.29 -2.22
CA LEU A 110 2.30 8.66 -2.70
C LEU A 110 3.59 9.44 -2.91
N GLY A 111 4.53 9.37 -1.97
CA GLY A 111 5.78 10.12 -2.01
C GLY A 111 7.04 9.27 -2.18
N PHE A 112 8.18 9.86 -1.86
CA PHE A 112 9.50 9.27 -2.01
C PHE A 112 10.18 8.93 -0.67
N ALA A 113 9.54 9.28 0.45
CA ALA A 113 10.13 9.05 1.75
C ALA A 113 10.25 7.54 2.02
N PRO A 114 11.40 7.07 2.56
CA PRO A 114 11.54 5.70 2.99
C PRO A 114 10.49 5.40 4.08
N ARG A 115 9.81 4.25 3.98
CA ARG A 115 8.95 3.79 5.08
C ARG A 115 9.85 3.59 6.30
N SER A 116 9.48 4.17 7.45
CA SER A 116 10.18 3.91 8.70
C SER A 116 10.31 2.39 8.91
N PRO A 117 11.51 1.86 9.16
CA PRO A 117 11.76 0.43 9.23
C PRO A 117 11.24 -0.13 10.56
N HIS A 118 9.92 -0.28 10.69
CA HIS A 118 9.30 -1.05 11.78
C HIS A 118 8.98 -2.49 11.40
N LEU A 119 9.74 -3.05 10.45
CA LEU A 119 9.87 -4.49 10.36
C LEU A 119 11.20 -4.84 11.02
N LYS A 120 11.16 -5.16 12.31
CA LYS A 120 12.07 -6.18 12.83
C LYS A 120 11.81 -7.40 11.94
N ARG A 121 12.57 -7.54 10.85
CA ARG A 121 12.76 -8.84 10.22
C ARG A 121 13.28 -9.67 11.38
N THR A 122 12.47 -10.61 11.84
CA THR A 122 12.97 -11.83 12.44
C THR A 122 13.94 -12.38 11.39
N GLN A 123 15.20 -11.99 11.53
CA GLN A 123 16.31 -12.54 10.80
C GLN A 123 16.22 -14.03 11.13
N HIS A 124 15.83 -14.85 10.16
CA HIS A 124 15.96 -16.29 10.34
C HIS A 124 17.43 -16.52 10.64
N ASN A 125 17.72 -17.02 11.85
CA ASN A 125 19.04 -17.55 12.15
C ASN A 125 19.30 -18.59 11.07
N SER A 126 20.24 -18.30 10.16
CA SER A 126 20.82 -19.33 9.32
C SER A 126 21.28 -20.43 10.27
N GLY A 127 20.64 -21.60 10.17
CA GLY A 127 21.01 -22.76 10.96
C GLY A 127 22.50 -23.03 10.81
N ALA A 128 23.13 -23.46 11.90
CA ALA A 128 24.55 -23.80 11.90
C ALA A 128 24.88 -24.75 10.75
N ASP A 129 25.98 -24.45 10.06
CA ASP A 129 26.56 -25.30 9.02
C ASP A 129 26.76 -26.71 9.60
N PRO A 130 26.20 -27.78 9.01
CA PRO A 130 26.39 -29.12 9.53
C PRO A 130 27.88 -29.50 9.44
N PRO A 131 28.45 -30.14 10.49
CA PRO A 131 29.86 -30.52 10.48
C PRO A 131 30.12 -31.49 9.33
N ARG A 132 31.23 -31.24 8.65
CA ARG A 132 31.63 -31.93 7.43
C ARG A 132 32.40 -33.19 7.79
N ASP A 133 31.69 -34.21 8.26
CA ASP A 133 32.31 -35.52 8.51
C ASP A 133 32.01 -36.46 7.35
N TRP A 134 33.02 -36.68 6.51
CA TRP A 134 33.10 -37.79 5.57
C TRP A 134 34.15 -38.78 6.10
N TYR A 135 33.68 -39.94 6.56
CA TYR A 135 34.44 -41.18 6.62
C TYR A 135 33.51 -42.35 6.31
#